data_AF-A0A935KJK5-F1
#
_entry.id   AF-A0A935KJK5-F1
#
_cell.length_a   1.000
_cell.length_b   1.000
_cell.length_c   1.000
_cell.angle_alpha   90.00
_cell.angle_beta   90.00
_cell.angle_gamma   90.00
#
_symmetry.space_group_name_H-M   'P 1'
#
loop_
_entity.id
_entity.type
_entity.pdbx_description
1 polymer ?
#
loop_
_entity_poly.entity_id
_entity_poly.type
_entity_poly.pdbx_seq_one_letter_code
_entity_poly.pdbx_strand_id
1 'polypeptide(L)'
;MKKISNKATAYYLIIVWAIAAFLLESSDLWISINLYNPNTDWAIFIEKYGEIPGLLVVFTGIHIYIVTLKASSNIKTILFNGFLLTTGSLITLYIFWLLSLAFSNSTALFNDNRSYFFLAAIVSNIFISLLFRKRYKFSKKSVLFSRITFKTFFYGYLLIATPLKILWGRIRFRDLAENYSDFTPWYWPNGITGNQSLPSGHAAMSFIMIVLFIFFMDKPFYKRIILKGLVISWGLAVCASRVVMGAHFTSDVLFGAMIVIVTYLFLINNAKKTLKTETD
;
A
#
# COMPACT_ATOMS: atom_id res chain seq x y z
N MET A 1 -0.82 11.06 30.43
CA MET A 1 -0.49 11.58 29.08
C MET A 1 -1.77 11.90 28.32
N LYS A 2 -2.02 13.18 27.94
CA LYS A 2 -3.17 13.57 27.11
C LYS A 2 -3.12 12.80 25.78
N LYS A 3 -4.24 12.19 25.38
CA LYS A 3 -4.35 11.43 24.13
C LYS A 3 -4.31 12.42 22.97
N ILE A 4 -3.17 12.53 22.29
CA ILE A 4 -3.02 13.36 21.09
C ILE A 4 -4.07 12.91 20.07
N SER A 5 -4.78 13.87 19.47
CA SER A 5 -5.80 13.57 18.46
C SER A 5 -5.14 13.09 17.17
N ASN A 6 -5.82 12.23 16.40
CA ASN A 6 -5.30 11.74 15.12
C ASN A 6 -4.96 12.90 14.14
N LYS A 7 -5.67 14.04 14.24
CA LYS A 7 -5.36 15.25 13.48
C LYS A 7 -4.01 15.86 13.87
N ALA A 8 -3.77 16.03 15.17
CA ALA A 8 -2.49 16.55 15.65
C ALA A 8 -1.32 15.63 15.26
N THR A 9 -1.53 14.30 15.30
CA THR A 9 -0.55 13.33 14.78
C THR A 9 -0.32 13.51 13.28
N ALA A 10 -1.37 13.70 12.48
CA ALA A 10 -1.22 13.93 11.05
C ALA A 10 -0.44 15.22 10.75
N TYR A 11 -0.75 16.33 11.42
CA TYR A 11 -0.01 17.59 11.25
C TYR A 11 1.46 17.44 11.65
N TYR A 12 1.74 16.79 12.77
CA TYR A 12 3.12 16.52 13.19
C TYR A 12 3.88 15.69 12.14
N LEU A 13 3.26 14.62 11.62
CA LEU A 13 3.90 13.81 10.59
C LEU A 13 4.10 14.57 9.27
N ILE A 14 3.19 15.48 8.90
CA ILE A 14 3.36 16.35 7.72
C ILE A 14 4.57 17.28 7.92
N ILE A 15 4.76 17.83 9.12
CA ILE A 15 5.91 18.69 9.43
C ILE A 15 7.21 17.86 9.36
N VAL A 16 7.26 16.70 10.00
CA VAL A 16 8.42 15.79 9.96
C VAL A 16 8.72 15.38 8.52
N TRP A 17 7.68 15.06 7.75
CA TRP A 17 7.81 14.73 6.33
C TRP A 17 8.35 15.90 5.52
N ALA A 18 7.87 17.12 5.74
CA ALA A 18 8.34 18.31 5.02
C ALA A 18 9.83 18.58 5.30
N ILE A 19 10.26 18.43 6.55
CA ILE A 19 11.68 18.52 6.92
C ILE A 19 12.48 17.42 6.22
N ALA A 20 12.01 16.17 6.23
CA ALA A 20 12.69 15.07 5.57
C ALA A 20 12.77 15.26 4.04
N ALA A 21 11.69 15.71 3.40
CA ALA A 21 11.66 16.01 1.97
C ALA A 21 12.65 17.14 1.61
N PHE A 22 12.69 18.20 2.42
CA PHE A 22 13.65 19.30 2.25
C PHE A 22 15.10 18.81 2.38
N LEU A 23 15.43 17.97 3.37
CA LEU A 23 16.78 17.41 3.48
C LEU A 23 17.14 16.52 2.28
N LEU A 24 16.15 15.86 1.68
CA LEU A 24 16.32 15.00 0.51
C LEU A 24 16.47 15.76 -0.81
N GLU A 25 16.27 17.07 -0.84
CA GLU A 25 16.57 17.89 -2.03
C GLU A 25 18.04 17.73 -2.46
N SER A 26 18.98 17.87 -1.53
CA SER A 26 20.42 17.82 -1.82
C SER A 26 21.05 16.44 -1.59
N SER A 27 20.41 15.57 -0.81
CA SER A 27 21.02 14.31 -0.35
C SER A 27 20.54 13.07 -1.10
N ASP A 28 19.46 13.13 -1.88
CA ASP A 28 18.84 11.95 -2.50
C ASP A 28 19.84 11.14 -3.34
N LEU A 29 20.55 11.82 -4.24
CA LEU A 29 21.51 11.19 -5.15
C LEU A 29 22.68 10.60 -4.37
N TRP A 30 23.23 11.35 -3.41
CA TRP A 30 24.33 10.91 -2.56
C TRP A 30 23.93 9.65 -1.76
N ILE A 31 22.74 9.61 -1.18
CA ILE A 31 22.25 8.43 -0.45
C ILE A 31 22.17 7.22 -1.38
N SER A 32 21.61 7.38 -2.58
CA SER A 32 21.49 6.28 -3.54
C SER A 32 22.85 5.77 -4.00
N ILE A 33 23.82 6.65 -4.29
CA ILE A 33 25.18 6.23 -4.65
C ILE A 33 25.84 5.38 -3.56
N ASN A 34 25.68 5.78 -2.28
CA ASN A 34 26.33 5.09 -1.16
C ASN A 34 25.61 3.81 -0.70
N LEU A 35 24.30 3.71 -0.91
CA LEU A 35 23.50 2.56 -0.46
C LEU A 35 23.22 1.53 -1.56
N TYR A 36 23.45 1.86 -2.83
CA TYR A 36 23.18 0.96 -3.94
C TYR A 36 24.03 -0.30 -3.86
N ASN A 37 23.37 -1.44 -3.67
CA ASN A 37 24.00 -2.75 -3.63
C ASN A 37 22.99 -3.83 -4.07
N PRO A 38 22.80 -4.03 -5.39
CA PRO A 38 21.76 -4.92 -5.92
C PRO A 38 22.04 -6.41 -5.68
N ASN A 39 23.25 -6.76 -5.23
CA ASN A 39 23.65 -8.14 -4.93
C ASN A 39 23.28 -8.57 -3.50
N THR A 40 22.56 -7.72 -2.76
CA THR A 40 22.25 -7.95 -1.35
C THR A 40 21.02 -8.86 -1.18
N ASP A 41 21.21 -10.07 -0.65
CA ASP A 41 20.16 -11.10 -0.53
C ASP A 41 18.87 -10.63 0.16
N TRP A 42 19.00 -9.93 1.29
CA TRP A 42 17.83 -9.44 2.02
C TRP A 42 17.05 -8.41 1.19
N ALA A 43 17.74 -7.57 0.43
CA ALA A 43 17.12 -6.54 -0.39
C ALA A 43 16.41 -7.16 -1.59
N ILE A 44 17.03 -8.17 -2.24
CA ILE A 44 16.43 -8.96 -3.32
C ILE A 44 15.16 -9.67 -2.84
N PHE A 45 15.20 -10.29 -1.65
CA PHE A 45 14.04 -10.97 -1.07
C PHE A 45 12.89 -9.99 -0.82
N ILE A 46 13.16 -8.86 -0.17
CA ILE A 46 12.13 -7.86 0.14
C ILE A 46 11.64 -7.15 -1.12
N GLU A 47 12.48 -6.95 -2.14
CA GLU A 47 12.03 -6.46 -3.45
C GLU A 47 10.96 -7.37 -4.05
N LYS A 48 11.15 -8.70 -4.00
CA LYS A 48 10.20 -9.66 -4.57
C LYS A 48 8.90 -9.79 -3.76
N TYR A 49 8.98 -9.76 -2.44
CA TYR A 49 7.87 -10.18 -1.56
C TYR A 49 7.34 -9.07 -0.62
N GLY A 50 7.97 -7.90 -0.61
CA GLY A 50 7.70 -6.80 0.32
C GLY A 50 6.27 -6.27 0.29
N GLU A 51 5.62 -6.31 -0.87
CA GLU A 51 4.25 -5.84 -1.09
C GLU A 51 3.18 -6.84 -0.62
N ILE A 52 3.51 -8.13 -0.53
CA ILE A 52 2.54 -9.21 -0.28
C ILE A 52 1.72 -8.98 1.00
N PRO A 53 2.32 -8.63 2.15
CA PRO A 53 1.55 -8.37 3.36
C PRO A 53 0.51 -7.23 3.19
N GLY A 54 0.85 -6.18 2.45
CA GLY A 54 -0.07 -5.09 2.11
C GLY A 54 -1.22 -5.57 1.23
N LEU A 55 -0.92 -6.34 0.18
CA LEU A 55 -1.92 -6.93 -0.71
C LEU A 55 -2.90 -7.85 0.04
N LEU A 56 -2.41 -8.68 0.96
CA LEU A 56 -3.25 -9.55 1.78
C LEU A 56 -4.17 -8.77 2.72
N VAL A 57 -3.70 -7.64 3.26
CA VAL A 57 -4.53 -6.72 4.05
C VAL A 57 -5.65 -6.15 3.20
N VAL A 58 -5.35 -5.65 1.99
CA VAL A 58 -6.35 -5.12 1.05
C VAL A 58 -7.37 -6.19 0.65
N PHE A 59 -6.88 -7.36 0.24
CA PHE A 59 -7.68 -8.49 -0.17
C PHE A 59 -8.68 -8.92 0.92
N THR A 60 -8.19 -9.09 2.15
CA THR A 60 -9.02 -9.44 3.31
C THR A 60 -10.06 -8.34 3.59
N GLY A 61 -9.64 -7.07 3.51
CA GLY A 61 -10.53 -5.93 3.68
C GLY A 61 -11.68 -5.93 2.66
N ILE A 62 -11.39 -6.18 1.38
CA ILE A 62 -12.39 -6.23 0.31
C ILE A 62 -13.44 -7.31 0.57
N HIS A 63 -13.03 -8.55 0.88
CA HIS A 63 -13.98 -9.63 1.12
C HIS A 63 -14.87 -9.39 2.35
N ILE A 64 -14.32 -8.85 3.44
CA ILE A 64 -15.13 -8.44 4.58
C ILE A 64 -16.09 -7.33 4.17
N TYR A 65 -15.67 -6.37 3.33
CA TYR A 65 -16.55 -5.30 2.87
C TYR A 65 -17.72 -5.85 2.04
N ILE A 66 -17.46 -6.70 1.05
CA ILE A 66 -18.49 -7.34 0.21
C ILE A 66 -19.56 -8.02 1.07
N VAL A 67 -19.13 -8.83 2.05
CA VAL A 67 -20.06 -9.61 2.89
C VAL A 67 -20.82 -8.76 3.91
N THR A 68 -20.26 -7.63 4.33
CA THR A 68 -20.87 -6.75 5.34
C THR A 68 -21.74 -5.65 4.73
N LEU A 69 -21.72 -5.49 3.40
CA LEU A 69 -22.71 -4.68 2.70
C LEU A 69 -24.08 -5.34 2.77
N LYS A 70 -25.08 -4.57 3.19
CA LYS A 70 -26.47 -5.06 3.24
C LYS A 70 -26.90 -5.44 1.81
N ALA A 71 -27.38 -6.66 1.65
CA ALA A 71 -28.02 -7.08 0.40
C ALA A 71 -29.17 -6.12 0.09
N SER A 72 -29.17 -5.56 -1.11
CA SER A 72 -30.13 -4.55 -1.54
C SER A 72 -30.32 -4.68 -3.04
N SER A 73 -31.55 -4.50 -3.51
CA SER A 73 -31.88 -4.39 -4.94
C SER A 73 -31.45 -3.05 -5.55
N ASN A 74 -30.88 -2.14 -4.76
CA ASN A 74 -30.39 -0.86 -5.25
C ASN A 74 -29.20 -1.05 -6.19
N ILE A 75 -29.33 -0.55 -7.43
CA ILE A 75 -28.30 -0.64 -8.47
C ILE A 75 -26.94 -0.09 -8.02
N LYS A 76 -26.90 0.96 -7.19
CA LYS A 76 -25.64 1.53 -6.67
C LYS A 76 -24.91 0.52 -5.79
N THR A 77 -25.63 -0.23 -4.97
CA THR A 77 -25.07 -1.28 -4.10
C THR A 77 -24.57 -2.46 -4.93
N ILE A 78 -25.31 -2.84 -5.98
CA ILE A 78 -24.91 -3.91 -6.90
C ILE A 78 -23.63 -3.52 -7.65
N LEU A 79 -23.58 -2.31 -8.23
CA LEU A 79 -22.40 -1.79 -8.93
C LEU A 79 -21.19 -1.69 -8.01
N PHE A 80 -21.37 -1.22 -6.78
CA PHE A 80 -20.27 -1.13 -5.81
C PHE A 80 -19.74 -2.50 -5.38
N ASN A 81 -20.62 -3.49 -5.18
CA ASN A 81 -20.20 -4.87 -4.94
C ASN A 81 -19.45 -5.46 -6.14
N GLY A 82 -19.93 -5.21 -7.35
CA GLY A 82 -19.23 -5.58 -8.59
C GLY A 82 -17.84 -4.96 -8.65
N PHE A 83 -17.72 -3.67 -8.34
CA PHE A 83 -16.44 -2.97 -8.30
C PHE A 83 -15.46 -3.58 -7.28
N LEU A 84 -15.94 -3.88 -6.06
CA LEU A 84 -15.15 -4.54 -5.03
C LEU A 84 -14.66 -5.92 -5.49
N LEU A 85 -15.54 -6.74 -6.07
CA LEU A 85 -15.21 -8.07 -6.54
C LEU A 85 -14.20 -8.06 -7.71
N THR A 86 -14.38 -7.13 -8.66
CA THR A 86 -13.41 -6.91 -9.74
C THR A 86 -12.06 -6.49 -9.19
N THR A 87 -12.03 -5.55 -8.23
CA THR A 87 -10.79 -5.11 -7.58
C THR A 87 -10.08 -6.27 -6.86
N GLY A 88 -10.83 -7.09 -6.10
CA GLY A 88 -10.28 -8.29 -5.44
C GLY A 88 -9.72 -9.31 -6.43
N SER A 89 -10.40 -9.50 -7.57
CA SER A 89 -9.96 -10.40 -8.64
C SER A 89 -8.68 -9.92 -9.31
N LEU A 90 -8.52 -8.61 -9.54
CA LEU A 90 -7.28 -8.02 -10.07
C LEU A 90 -6.11 -8.18 -9.10
N ILE A 91 -6.34 -8.00 -7.79
CA ILE A 91 -5.31 -8.24 -6.77
C ILE A 91 -4.92 -9.72 -6.74
N THR A 92 -5.89 -10.63 -6.86
CA THR A 92 -5.63 -12.07 -6.87
C THR A 92 -4.84 -12.48 -8.11
N LEU A 93 -5.17 -11.91 -9.27
CA LEU A 93 -4.43 -12.11 -10.50
C LEU A 93 -2.97 -11.64 -10.36
N TYR A 94 -2.76 -10.50 -9.71
CA TYR A 94 -1.40 -10.00 -9.42
C TYR A 94 -0.63 -10.93 -8.46
N ILE A 95 -1.29 -11.45 -7.42
CA ILE A 95 -0.69 -12.46 -6.52
C ILE A 95 -0.33 -13.73 -7.30
N PHE A 96 -1.21 -14.22 -8.18
CA PHE A 96 -0.90 -15.37 -9.03
C PHE A 96 0.28 -15.12 -9.96
N TRP A 97 0.41 -13.91 -10.51
CA TRP A 97 1.58 -13.52 -11.29
C TRP A 97 2.87 -13.57 -10.44
N LEU A 98 2.85 -13.00 -9.23
CA LEU A 98 3.99 -13.05 -8.30
C LEU A 98 4.37 -14.49 -7.93
N LEU A 99 3.39 -15.34 -7.62
CA LEU A 99 3.62 -16.75 -7.27
C LEU A 99 4.15 -17.56 -8.46
N SER A 100 3.60 -17.31 -9.65
CA SER A 100 4.09 -17.92 -10.89
C SER A 100 5.55 -17.58 -11.12
N LEU A 101 5.91 -16.29 -11.03
CA LEU A 101 7.29 -15.83 -11.18
C LEU A 101 8.22 -16.43 -10.11
N ALA A 102 7.76 -16.54 -8.86
CA ALA A 102 8.53 -17.14 -7.79
C ALA A 102 8.76 -18.65 -7.97
N PHE A 103 7.79 -19.35 -8.57
CA PHE A 103 7.85 -20.80 -8.76
C PHE A 103 8.67 -21.19 -9.99
N SER A 104 8.48 -20.51 -11.12
CA SER A 104 9.11 -20.86 -12.40
C SER A 104 10.36 -20.03 -12.73
N ASN A 105 10.66 -18.99 -11.95
CA ASN A 105 11.65 -17.96 -12.27
C ASN A 105 11.48 -17.31 -13.65
N SER A 106 10.28 -17.42 -14.26
CA SER A 106 9.99 -16.95 -15.61
C SER A 106 8.54 -16.47 -15.72
N THR A 107 8.30 -15.44 -16.53
CA THR A 107 6.94 -14.97 -16.79
C THR A 107 6.16 -15.88 -17.75
N ALA A 108 6.81 -16.87 -18.38
CA ALA A 108 6.20 -17.75 -19.38
C ALA A 108 4.98 -18.50 -18.84
N LEU A 109 5.10 -19.14 -17.67
CA LEU A 109 3.99 -19.90 -17.05
C LEU A 109 2.72 -19.05 -16.92
N PHE A 110 2.86 -17.80 -16.46
CA PHE A 110 1.72 -16.89 -16.31
C PHE A 110 1.18 -16.44 -17.67
N ASN A 111 2.06 -16.08 -18.61
CA ASN A 111 1.67 -15.53 -19.91
C ASN A 111 0.95 -16.59 -20.76
N ASP A 112 1.49 -17.80 -20.81
CA ASP A 112 0.94 -18.91 -21.60
C ASP A 112 -0.43 -19.37 -21.06
N ASN A 113 -0.67 -19.20 -19.75
CA ASN A 113 -1.89 -19.64 -19.06
C ASN A 113 -2.76 -18.47 -18.56
N ARG A 114 -2.62 -17.27 -19.14
CA ARG A 114 -3.23 -16.04 -18.61
C ARG A 114 -4.75 -16.12 -18.46
N SER A 115 -5.44 -16.78 -19.39
CA SER A 115 -6.90 -16.98 -19.36
C SER A 115 -7.32 -17.86 -18.18
N TYR A 116 -6.58 -18.93 -17.89
CA TYR A 116 -6.82 -19.80 -16.75
C TYR A 116 -6.60 -19.07 -15.42
N PHE A 117 -5.51 -18.29 -15.31
CA PHE A 117 -5.26 -17.47 -14.12
C PHE A 117 -6.35 -16.41 -13.91
N PHE A 118 -6.84 -15.79 -14.98
CA PHE A 118 -7.94 -14.83 -14.92
C PHE A 118 -9.25 -15.48 -14.43
N LEU A 119 -9.62 -16.63 -15.00
CA LEU A 119 -10.80 -17.37 -14.58
C LEU A 119 -10.67 -17.86 -13.12
N ALA A 120 -9.50 -18.39 -12.76
CA ALA A 120 -9.21 -18.84 -11.39
C ALA A 120 -9.30 -17.69 -10.39
N ALA A 121 -8.84 -16.48 -10.74
CA ALA A 121 -8.95 -15.31 -9.88
C ALA A 121 -10.42 -14.94 -9.62
N ILE A 122 -11.27 -14.94 -10.65
CA ILE A 122 -12.71 -14.63 -10.50
C ILE A 122 -13.40 -15.71 -9.65
N VAL A 123 -13.23 -16.98 -10.00
CA VAL A 123 -13.90 -18.11 -9.33
C VAL A 123 -13.48 -18.20 -7.86
N SER A 124 -12.19 -18.05 -7.56
CA SER A 124 -11.69 -18.07 -6.18
C SER A 124 -12.25 -16.90 -5.36
N ASN A 125 -12.36 -15.69 -5.92
CA ASN A 125 -12.91 -14.53 -5.22
C ASN A 125 -14.40 -14.68 -4.90
N ILE A 126 -15.18 -15.25 -5.83
CA ILE A 126 -16.59 -15.57 -5.59
C ILE A 126 -16.68 -16.61 -4.47
N PHE A 127 -15.92 -17.70 -4.56
CA PHE A 127 -15.91 -18.76 -3.55
C PHE A 127 -15.52 -18.25 -2.16
N ILE A 128 -14.45 -17.46 -2.05
CA ILE A 128 -14.00 -16.86 -0.80
C ILE A 128 -15.06 -15.92 -0.21
N SER A 129 -15.73 -15.12 -1.04
CA SER A 129 -16.81 -14.25 -0.57
C SER A 129 -18.00 -15.06 -0.01
N LEU A 130 -18.33 -16.20 -0.62
CA LEU A 130 -19.35 -17.12 -0.12
C LEU A 130 -18.94 -17.78 1.22
N LEU A 131 -17.67 -18.17 1.37
CA LEU A 131 -17.13 -18.69 2.63
C LEU A 131 -17.23 -17.67 3.76
N PHE A 132 -16.86 -16.41 3.49
CA PHE A 132 -16.94 -15.32 4.48
C PHE A 132 -18.39 -15.05 4.89
N ARG A 133 -19.34 -15.15 3.95
CA ARG A 133 -20.78 -14.95 4.21
C ARG A 133 -21.39 -16.01 5.10
N LYS A 134 -21.02 -17.29 4.92
CA LYS A 134 -21.61 -18.40 5.69
C LYS A 134 -21.11 -18.48 7.13
N ARG A 135 -19.88 -18.06 7.41
CA ARG A 135 -19.19 -18.42 8.66
C ARG A 135 -19.02 -17.31 9.69
N TYR A 136 -19.14 -16.03 9.33
CA TYR A 136 -18.66 -14.96 10.21
C TYR A 136 -19.71 -13.91 10.56
N LYS A 137 -19.95 -13.75 11.87
CA LYS A 137 -20.49 -12.51 12.45
C LYS A 137 -19.31 -11.55 12.65
N PHE A 138 -19.11 -10.63 11.70
CA PHE A 138 -18.01 -9.68 11.78
C PHE A 138 -18.23 -8.65 12.90
N SER A 139 -17.18 -8.42 13.71
CA SER A 139 -17.19 -7.38 14.74
C SER A 139 -17.26 -5.98 14.11
N LYS A 140 -17.70 -4.96 14.88
CA LYS A 140 -17.64 -3.55 14.45
C LYS A 140 -16.22 -3.13 14.02
N LYS A 141 -15.18 -3.68 14.65
CA LYS A 141 -13.78 -3.43 14.27
C LYS A 141 -13.42 -4.03 12.92
N SER A 142 -13.89 -5.23 12.62
CA SER A 142 -13.65 -5.89 11.33
C SER A 142 -14.34 -5.13 10.19
N VAL A 143 -15.55 -4.61 10.43
CA VAL A 143 -16.26 -3.74 9.47
C VAL A 143 -15.56 -2.39 9.31
N LEU A 144 -15.05 -1.80 10.40
CA LEU A 144 -14.26 -0.58 10.32
C LEU A 144 -12.96 -0.80 9.54
N PHE A 145 -12.26 -1.91 9.82
CA PHE A 145 -11.06 -2.34 9.12
C PHE A 145 -11.32 -2.46 7.62
N SER A 146 -12.36 -3.20 7.20
CA SER A 146 -12.66 -3.39 5.77
C SER A 146 -12.87 -2.07 5.02
N ARG A 147 -13.67 -1.16 5.60
CA ARG A 147 -13.95 0.15 5.02
C ARG A 147 -12.72 1.05 4.96
N ILE A 148 -11.92 1.09 6.03
CA ILE A 148 -10.72 1.93 6.10
C ILE A 148 -9.63 1.39 5.18
N THR A 149 -9.44 0.07 5.14
CA THR A 149 -8.48 -0.59 4.25
C THR A 149 -8.79 -0.27 2.79
N PHE A 150 -10.04 -0.52 2.36
CA PHE A 150 -10.44 -0.27 0.98
C PHE A 150 -10.30 1.22 0.61
N LYS A 151 -10.74 2.14 1.47
CA LYS A 151 -10.60 3.58 1.21
C LYS A 151 -9.14 4.03 1.20
N THR A 152 -8.29 3.47 2.05
CA THR A 152 -6.85 3.80 2.08
C THR A 152 -6.17 3.33 0.80
N PHE A 153 -6.47 2.12 0.35
CA PHE A 153 -6.01 1.61 -0.95
C PHE A 153 -6.55 2.45 -2.11
N PHE A 154 -7.86 2.69 -2.16
CA PHE A 154 -8.49 3.39 -3.27
C PHE A 154 -8.03 4.86 -3.36
N TYR A 155 -8.12 5.63 -2.28
CA TYR A 155 -7.73 7.04 -2.31
C TYR A 155 -6.20 7.21 -2.30
N GLY A 156 -5.49 6.53 -1.41
CA GLY A 156 -4.06 6.72 -1.24
C GLY A 156 -3.25 6.11 -2.37
N TYR A 157 -3.49 4.84 -2.68
CA TYR A 157 -2.71 4.12 -3.70
C TYR A 157 -3.23 4.39 -5.11
N LEU A 158 -4.51 4.09 -5.40
CA LEU A 158 -5.03 4.15 -6.77
C LEU A 158 -5.29 5.57 -7.28
N LEU A 159 -5.85 6.47 -6.47
CA LEU A 159 -6.24 7.81 -6.92
C LEU A 159 -5.15 8.88 -6.74
N ILE A 160 -4.25 8.71 -5.78
CA ILE A 160 -3.18 9.70 -5.53
C ILE A 160 -1.84 9.17 -6.05
N ALA A 161 -1.34 8.04 -5.52
CA ALA A 161 0.01 7.58 -5.85
C ALA A 161 0.17 7.16 -7.31
N THR A 162 -0.77 6.39 -7.87
CA THR A 162 -0.66 5.90 -9.26
C THR A 162 -0.69 7.02 -10.31
N PRO A 163 -1.61 8.00 -10.27
CA PRO A 163 -1.59 9.10 -11.24
C PRO A 163 -0.36 9.99 -11.06
N LEU A 164 0.02 10.29 -9.81
CA LEU A 164 1.22 11.07 -9.54
C LEU A 164 2.45 10.42 -10.15
N LYS A 165 2.55 9.09 -10.05
CA LYS A 165 3.63 8.29 -10.63
C LYS A 165 3.72 8.39 -12.14
N ILE A 166 2.57 8.44 -12.83
CA ILE A 166 2.51 8.58 -14.29
C ILE A 166 2.90 10.01 -14.71
N LEU A 167 2.48 11.01 -13.93
CA LEU A 167 2.68 12.43 -14.25
C LEU A 167 4.08 12.94 -13.88
N TRP A 168 4.76 12.33 -12.92
CA TRP A 168 6.05 12.82 -12.42
C TRP A 168 7.25 12.46 -13.31
N GLY A 169 7.20 11.30 -13.97
CA GLY A 169 8.19 10.96 -15.01
C GLY A 169 9.63 10.78 -14.55
N ARG A 170 9.89 10.58 -13.25
CA ARG A 170 11.25 10.51 -12.71
C ARG A 170 11.90 9.17 -13.03
N ILE A 171 13.12 9.21 -13.56
CA ILE A 171 13.98 8.03 -13.82
C ILE A 171 14.39 7.39 -12.49
N ARG A 172 14.56 6.07 -12.43
CA ARG A 172 15.04 5.38 -11.22
C ARG A 172 16.55 5.46 -11.13
N PHE A 173 17.10 5.34 -9.93
CA PHE A 173 18.55 5.38 -9.74
C PHE A 173 19.33 4.38 -10.62
N ARG A 174 18.89 3.12 -10.69
CA ARG A 174 19.54 2.07 -11.49
C ARG A 174 19.40 2.25 -13.01
N ASP A 175 18.48 3.11 -13.43
CA ASP A 175 18.18 3.39 -14.83
C ASP A 175 18.84 4.72 -15.29
N LEU A 176 19.60 5.40 -14.43
CA LEU A 176 20.35 6.63 -14.76
C LEU A 176 21.54 6.35 -15.69
N ALA A 177 21.98 7.39 -16.40
CA ALA A 177 23.27 7.40 -17.07
C ALA A 177 24.43 7.21 -16.07
N GLU A 178 25.56 6.62 -16.54
CA GLU A 178 26.72 6.30 -15.69
C GLU A 178 27.31 7.53 -14.96
N ASN A 179 27.21 8.71 -15.57
CA ASN A 179 27.66 9.99 -15.01
C ASN A 179 26.55 10.73 -14.22
N TYR A 180 25.39 10.10 -14.04
CA TYR A 180 24.20 10.65 -13.37
C TYR A 180 23.66 11.96 -13.99
N SER A 181 23.96 12.26 -15.26
CA SER A 181 23.59 13.53 -15.90
C SER A 181 22.08 13.73 -16.09
N ASP A 182 21.33 12.65 -16.06
CA ASP A 182 19.87 12.59 -16.17
C ASP A 182 19.17 12.51 -14.81
N PHE A 183 19.91 12.68 -13.71
CA PHE A 183 19.32 12.82 -12.38
C PHE A 183 18.41 14.06 -12.32
N THR A 184 17.23 13.88 -11.74
CA THR A 184 16.30 14.97 -11.47
C THR A 184 15.87 14.95 -10.00
N PRO A 185 15.83 16.12 -9.33
CA PRO A 185 15.43 16.21 -7.95
C PRO A 185 13.93 15.93 -7.81
N TRP A 186 13.51 15.51 -6.62
CA TRP A 186 12.15 15.02 -6.38
C TRP A 186 11.06 16.08 -6.61
N TYR A 187 11.36 17.37 -6.48
CA TYR A 187 10.41 18.47 -6.69
C TYR A 187 10.26 18.88 -8.15
N TRP A 188 11.04 18.29 -9.07
CA TRP A 188 10.98 18.60 -10.50
C TRP A 188 10.12 17.56 -11.24
N PRO A 189 8.91 17.93 -11.72
CA PRO A 189 8.09 17.02 -12.52
C PRO A 189 8.63 16.95 -13.96
N ASN A 190 9.00 15.76 -14.41
CA ASN A 190 9.52 15.51 -15.77
C ASN A 190 8.41 15.29 -16.81
N GLY A 191 7.15 15.21 -16.38
CA GLY A 191 6.01 14.91 -17.25
C GLY A 191 5.86 13.42 -17.57
N ILE A 192 5.14 13.09 -18.63
CA ILE A 192 4.85 11.69 -19.00
C ILE A 192 6.01 11.16 -19.85
N THR A 193 7.07 10.69 -19.19
CA THR A 193 8.30 10.18 -19.84
C THR A 193 8.31 8.66 -20.01
N GLY A 194 7.33 7.96 -19.45
CA GLY A 194 7.35 6.50 -19.28
C GLY A 194 8.12 6.03 -18.03
N ASN A 195 8.92 6.90 -17.43
CA ASN A 195 9.59 6.64 -16.17
C ASN A 195 8.68 6.86 -14.97
N GLN A 196 8.82 6.03 -13.95
CA GLN A 196 7.87 5.93 -12.87
C GLN A 196 8.57 5.64 -11.53
N SER A 197 9.51 6.50 -11.13
CA SER A 197 10.20 6.39 -9.83
C SER A 197 9.40 7.01 -8.68
N LEU A 198 9.04 8.29 -8.76
CA LEU A 198 8.29 8.99 -7.69
C LEU A 198 6.77 8.91 -7.93
N PRO A 199 5.93 8.53 -6.95
CA PRO A 199 6.27 7.89 -5.68
C PRO A 199 6.43 6.36 -5.79
N SER A 200 7.06 5.75 -4.79
CA SER A 200 7.23 4.30 -4.72
C SER A 200 5.93 3.56 -4.40
N GLY A 201 5.55 2.64 -5.29
CA GLY A 201 4.39 1.76 -5.11
C GLY A 201 4.62 0.73 -3.99
N HIS A 202 5.82 0.16 -3.89
CA HIS A 202 6.18 -0.80 -2.85
C HIS A 202 6.12 -0.19 -1.45
N ALA A 203 6.63 1.05 -1.30
CA ALA A 203 6.51 1.80 -0.06
C ALA A 203 5.03 2.04 0.27
N ALA A 204 4.24 2.55 -0.68
CA ALA A 204 2.82 2.80 -0.47
C ALA A 204 2.05 1.53 -0.05
N MET A 205 2.21 0.43 -0.79
CA MET A 205 1.52 -0.84 -0.53
C MET A 205 1.92 -1.45 0.82
N SER A 206 3.21 -1.45 1.17
CA SER A 206 3.67 -1.97 2.47
C SER A 206 3.09 -1.17 3.64
N PHE A 207 2.98 0.16 3.53
CA PHE A 207 2.39 1.00 4.56
C PHE A 207 0.86 0.92 4.67
N ILE A 208 0.15 0.27 3.74
CA ILE A 208 -1.29 -0.04 3.92
C ILE A 208 -1.52 -0.92 5.16
N MET A 209 -0.53 -1.71 5.59
CA MET A 209 -0.59 -2.50 6.81
C MET A 209 -0.87 -1.67 8.07
N ILE A 210 -0.65 -0.34 8.04
CA ILE A 210 -0.99 0.56 9.16
C ILE A 210 -2.47 0.46 9.56
N VAL A 211 -3.37 0.05 8.66
CA VAL A 211 -4.79 -0.15 8.98
C VAL A 211 -5.00 -1.22 10.06
N LEU A 212 -4.07 -2.17 10.22
CA LEU A 212 -4.09 -3.19 11.29
C LEU A 212 -4.07 -2.57 12.69
N PHE A 213 -3.65 -1.31 12.85
CA PHE A 213 -3.66 -0.60 14.12
C PHE A 213 -5.05 -0.54 14.76
N ILE A 214 -6.12 -0.67 13.98
CA ILE A 214 -7.51 -0.79 14.46
C ILE A 214 -7.66 -1.95 15.47
N PHE A 215 -6.95 -3.06 15.26
CA PHE A 215 -7.02 -4.24 16.13
C PHE A 215 -6.10 -4.15 17.36
N PHE A 216 -5.14 -3.22 17.35
CA PHE A 216 -4.14 -3.10 18.42
C PHE A 216 -4.55 -2.11 19.52
N MET A 217 -5.60 -1.31 19.32
CA MET A 217 -5.98 -0.23 20.23
C MET A 217 -6.31 -0.71 21.65
N ASP A 218 -6.94 -1.88 21.77
CA ASP A 218 -7.42 -2.45 23.04
C ASP A 218 -6.42 -3.44 23.65
N LYS A 219 -5.25 -3.60 23.02
CA LYS A 219 -4.19 -4.46 23.54
C LYS A 219 -3.43 -3.73 24.66
N PRO A 220 -2.86 -4.47 25.63
CA PRO A 220 -1.95 -3.91 26.63
C PRO A 220 -0.85 -3.07 25.99
N PHE A 221 -0.37 -2.04 26.70
CA PHE A 221 0.58 -1.05 26.17
C PHE A 221 1.78 -1.68 25.45
N TYR A 222 2.44 -2.65 26.09
CA TYR A 222 3.60 -3.35 25.53
C TYR A 222 3.26 -4.12 24.24
N LYS A 223 2.20 -4.93 24.24
CA LYS A 223 1.74 -5.66 23.03
C LYS A 223 1.39 -4.70 21.90
N ARG A 224 0.73 -3.59 22.23
CA ARG A 224 0.36 -2.58 21.25
C ARG A 224 1.59 -1.93 20.62
N ILE A 225 2.63 -1.63 21.38
CA ILE A 225 3.89 -1.08 20.85
C ILE A 225 4.57 -2.10 19.95
N ILE A 226 4.74 -3.34 20.40
CA ILE A 226 5.39 -4.40 19.62
C ILE A 226 4.69 -4.60 18.28
N LEU A 227 3.36 -4.78 18.30
CA LEU A 227 2.59 -5.01 17.07
C LEU A 227 2.64 -3.83 16.10
N LYS A 228 2.63 -2.59 16.61
CA LYS A 228 2.82 -1.40 15.77
C LYS A 228 4.25 -1.31 15.22
N GLY A 229 5.24 -1.62 16.05
CA GLY A 229 6.64 -1.67 15.68
C GLY A 229 6.87 -2.64 14.53
N LEU A 230 6.35 -3.87 14.61
CA LEU A 230 6.46 -4.86 13.53
C LEU A 230 5.92 -4.36 12.19
N VAL A 231 4.74 -3.73 12.19
CA VAL A 231 4.14 -3.16 10.98
C VAL A 231 5.01 -2.03 10.39
N ILE A 232 5.49 -1.12 11.24
CA ILE A 232 6.32 0.01 10.81
C ILE A 232 7.68 -0.49 10.32
N SER A 233 8.31 -1.40 11.05
CA SER A 233 9.60 -2.00 10.69
C SER A 233 9.53 -2.74 9.36
N TRP A 234 8.42 -3.45 9.07
CA TRP A 234 8.24 -4.06 7.75
C TRP A 234 8.17 -3.00 6.64
N GLY A 235 7.36 -1.96 6.80
CA GLY A 235 7.27 -0.87 5.82
C GLY A 235 8.61 -0.17 5.60
N LEU A 236 9.38 0.06 6.66
CA LEU A 236 10.73 0.63 6.57
C LEU A 236 11.73 -0.32 5.89
N ALA A 237 11.67 -1.62 6.16
CA ALA A 237 12.50 -2.62 5.50
C ALA A 237 12.22 -2.69 3.99
N VAL A 238 10.95 -2.58 3.59
CA VAL A 238 10.55 -2.45 2.19
C VAL A 238 11.11 -1.17 1.58
N CYS A 239 10.99 -0.03 2.26
CA CYS A 239 11.56 1.23 1.75
C CYS A 239 13.07 1.13 1.56
N ALA A 240 13.78 0.59 2.54
CA ALA A 240 15.22 0.39 2.49
C ALA A 240 15.63 -0.52 1.33
N SER A 241 14.91 -1.63 1.11
CA SER A 241 15.23 -2.54 0.00
C SER A 241 15.09 -1.84 -1.35
N ARG A 242 14.08 -0.98 -1.54
CA ARG A 242 13.90 -0.26 -2.81
C ARG A 242 15.06 0.70 -3.12
N VAL A 243 15.62 1.34 -2.10
CA VAL A 243 16.77 2.24 -2.23
C VAL A 243 18.04 1.43 -2.52
N VAL A 244 18.29 0.36 -1.77
CA VAL A 244 19.46 -0.53 -1.95
C VAL A 244 19.47 -1.18 -3.33
N MET A 245 18.29 -1.57 -3.85
CA MET A 245 18.16 -2.13 -5.20
C MET A 245 18.24 -1.09 -6.32
N GLY A 246 18.41 0.20 -5.99
CA GLY A 246 18.44 1.30 -6.96
C GLY A 246 17.11 1.50 -7.70
N ALA A 247 16.03 0.87 -7.23
CA ALA A 247 14.75 0.93 -7.91
C ALA A 247 13.95 2.20 -7.56
N HIS A 248 14.37 2.91 -6.51
CA HIS A 248 13.80 4.17 -6.06
C HIS A 248 14.84 4.98 -5.30
N PHE A 249 14.67 6.30 -5.30
CA PHE A 249 15.37 7.20 -4.38
C PHE A 249 14.70 7.20 -3.00
N THR A 250 15.38 7.80 -2.01
CA THR A 250 14.85 7.88 -0.63
C THR A 250 13.61 8.76 -0.57
N SER A 251 13.56 9.84 -1.36
CA SER A 251 12.36 10.67 -1.49
C SER A 251 11.17 9.90 -2.10
N ASP A 252 11.39 9.02 -3.08
CA ASP A 252 10.33 8.23 -3.69
C ASP A 252 9.61 7.32 -2.69
N VAL A 253 10.39 6.66 -1.82
CA VAL A 253 9.84 5.81 -0.77
C VAL A 253 9.20 6.62 0.35
N LEU A 254 9.76 7.78 0.70
CA LEU A 254 9.17 8.71 1.66
C LEU A 254 7.80 9.21 1.20
N PHE A 255 7.67 9.66 -0.05
CA PHE A 255 6.40 10.11 -0.61
C PHE A 255 5.38 8.99 -0.71
N GLY A 256 5.79 7.80 -1.18
CA GLY A 256 4.92 6.63 -1.27
C GLY A 256 4.34 6.23 0.09
N ALA A 257 5.18 6.14 1.12
CA ALA A 257 4.75 5.85 2.49
C ALA A 257 3.82 6.95 3.03
N MET A 258 4.19 8.23 2.87
CA MET A 258 3.49 9.32 3.52
C MET A 258 2.10 9.55 2.93
N ILE A 259 1.91 9.40 1.61
CA ILE A 259 0.59 9.46 0.95
C ILE A 259 -0.39 8.49 1.63
N VAL A 260 0.03 7.26 1.87
CA VAL A 260 -0.81 6.23 2.50
C VAL A 260 -1.03 6.51 3.98
N ILE A 261 0.00 6.93 4.72
CA ILE A 261 -0.11 7.25 6.14
C ILE A 261 -1.07 8.43 6.38
N VAL A 262 -0.95 9.54 5.63
CA VAL A 262 -1.87 10.69 5.74
C VAL A 262 -3.30 10.27 5.40
N THR A 263 -3.47 9.52 4.30
CA THR A 263 -4.78 9.04 3.86
C THR A 263 -5.45 8.21 4.95
N TYR A 264 -4.73 7.25 5.53
CA TYR A 264 -5.22 6.46 6.67
C TYR A 264 -5.63 7.33 7.85
N LEU A 265 -4.77 8.26 8.27
CA LEU A 265 -5.01 9.12 9.44
C LEU A 265 -6.25 10.00 9.27
N PHE A 266 -6.47 10.55 8.08
CA PHE A 266 -7.66 11.34 7.76
C PHE A 266 -8.93 10.47 7.82
N LEU A 267 -8.91 9.30 7.17
CA LEU A 267 -10.03 8.39 7.12
C LEU A 267 -10.42 7.86 8.51
N ILE A 268 -9.44 7.44 9.31
CA ILE A 268 -9.71 6.90 10.65
C ILE A 268 -10.15 7.99 11.63
N ASN A 269 -9.68 9.23 11.47
CA ASN A 269 -10.16 10.36 12.25
C ASN A 269 -11.64 10.65 11.97
N ASN A 270 -12.05 10.61 10.70
CA ASN A 270 -13.44 10.86 10.32
C ASN A 270 -14.37 9.72 10.78
N ALA A 271 -13.94 8.46 10.67
CA ALA A 271 -14.74 7.33 11.15
C ALA A 271 -15.00 7.36 12.66
N LYS A 272 -14.04 7.81 13.47
CA LYS A 272 -14.22 7.98 14.93
C LYS A 272 -15.24 9.05 15.29
N LYS A 273 -15.43 10.08 14.45
CA LYS A 273 -16.44 11.12 14.69
C LYS A 273 -17.85 10.56 14.49
N THR A 274 -18.07 9.86 13.38
CA THR A 274 -19.36 9.22 13.07
C THR A 274 -19.79 8.21 14.13
N LEU A 275 -18.85 7.44 14.68
CA LEU A 275 -19.14 6.49 15.75
C LEU A 275 -19.50 7.13 17.09
N LYS A 276 -19.06 8.37 17.36
CA LYS A 276 -19.44 9.10 18.58
C LYS A 276 -20.82 9.75 18.45
N THR A 277 -21.16 10.26 17.27
CA THR A 277 -22.45 10.91 17.01
C THR A 277 -23.63 9.93 16.94
N GLU A 278 -23.38 8.62 16.85
CA GLU A 278 -24.43 7.58 16.92
C GLU A 278 -24.69 7.09 18.35
N THR A 279 -23.91 7.54 19.34
CA THR A 279 -24.03 7.13 20.75
C THR A 279 -24.46 8.25 21.69
N ASP A 280 -24.64 9.46 21.16
CA ASP A 280 -25.19 10.65 21.84
C ASP A 280 -26.60 10.90 21.27
#